data_AF-H3RCD9-F1
#
_entry.id   AF-H3RCD9-F1
#
_cell.length_a   1.000
_cell.length_b   1.000
_cell.length_c   1.000
_cell.angle_alpha   90.00
_cell.angle_beta   90.00
_cell.angle_gamma   90.00
#
_symmetry.space_group_name_H-M   'P 1'
#
loop_
_entity.id
_entity.type
_entity.pdbx_description
1 polymer ?
#
loop_
_entity_poly.entity_id
_entity_poly.type
_entity_poly.pdbx_seq_one_letter_code
_entity_poly.pdbx_strand_id
1 'polypeptide(L)'
;MKWKGAWLLCLLLAGCDKPNDTQLITETGRELQRTIDTSSARLRCEEIAKGRERLSRDVRQKLEAQHCQNVLRSATETNFTDTTIYRHNTTMICGGILGKSFTGSMIYRRFIYSPDEKALVIEAVSEADKTRFEGLC
;
A
#
# COMPACT_ATOMS: atom_id res chain seq x y z
N MET A 1 -9.47 10.93 -60.26
CA MET A 1 -8.27 11.47 -59.57
C MET A 1 -8.62 12.87 -59.10
N LYS A 2 -8.55 13.31 -57.84
CA LYS A 2 -7.56 13.21 -56.75
C LYS A 2 -8.32 13.22 -55.40
N TRP A 3 -8.26 12.19 -54.55
CA TRP A 3 -7.27 11.87 -53.51
C TRP A 3 -7.16 12.91 -52.36
N LYS A 4 -7.82 12.55 -51.24
CA LYS A 4 -7.57 12.76 -49.80
C LYS A 4 -7.07 14.12 -49.31
N GLY A 5 -7.83 14.71 -48.39
CA GLY A 5 -7.31 15.74 -47.49
C GLY A 5 -8.35 16.26 -46.51
N ALA A 6 -8.72 15.47 -45.50
CA ALA A 6 -9.39 15.97 -44.28
C ALA A 6 -9.54 14.88 -43.18
N TRP A 7 -8.47 14.15 -42.85
CA TRP A 7 -8.52 13.14 -41.76
C TRP A 7 -7.31 13.28 -40.80
N LEU A 8 -6.98 14.52 -40.41
CA LEU A 8 -5.81 14.79 -39.57
C LEU A 8 -6.06 15.84 -38.47
N LEU A 9 -7.27 15.88 -37.89
CA LEU A 9 -7.61 16.84 -36.83
C LEU A 9 -8.17 16.25 -35.52
N CYS A 10 -8.04 14.93 -35.30
CA CYS A 10 -8.53 14.30 -34.05
C CYS A 10 -7.43 13.90 -33.04
N LEU A 11 -6.15 14.25 -33.26
CA LEU A 11 -5.04 13.79 -32.40
C LEU A 11 -4.51 14.83 -31.38
N LEU A 12 -5.16 15.98 -31.21
CA LEU A 12 -4.69 17.05 -30.31
C LEU A 12 -5.45 17.19 -28.99
N LEU A 13 -6.34 16.24 -28.64
CA LEU A 13 -7.11 16.28 -27.40
C LEU A 13 -6.84 15.13 -26.42
N ALA A 14 -5.75 14.37 -26.61
CA ALA A 14 -5.17 13.61 -25.50
C ALA A 14 -4.38 14.60 -24.62
N GLY A 15 -5.09 15.52 -23.96
CA GLY A 15 -4.52 16.31 -22.89
C GLY A 15 -3.94 15.35 -21.86
N CYS A 16 -2.67 15.53 -21.53
CA CYS A 16 -2.04 14.89 -20.38
C CYS A 16 -2.72 15.41 -19.11
N ASP A 17 -3.92 14.93 -18.81
CA ASP A 17 -4.60 15.20 -17.54
C ASP A 17 -3.80 14.48 -16.46
N LYS A 18 -3.02 15.25 -15.70
CA LYS A 18 -2.37 14.75 -14.49
C LYS A 18 -3.46 14.24 -13.56
N PRO A 19 -3.29 13.07 -12.92
CA PRO A 19 -4.28 12.55 -12.00
C PRO A 19 -4.50 13.56 -10.86
N ASN A 20 -5.76 13.80 -10.53
CA ASN A 20 -6.11 14.68 -9.41
C ASN A 20 -5.84 13.98 -8.06
N ASP A 21 -5.79 14.76 -6.98
CA ASP A 21 -5.43 14.28 -5.64
C ASP A 21 -6.33 13.12 -5.18
N THR A 22 -7.63 13.18 -5.47
CA THR A 22 -8.58 12.11 -5.13
C THR A 22 -8.26 10.81 -5.86
N GLN A 23 -7.91 10.88 -7.15
CA GLN A 23 -7.50 9.71 -7.94
C GLN A 23 -6.21 9.11 -7.39
N LEU A 24 -5.22 9.95 -7.08
CA LEU A 24 -3.95 9.52 -6.50
C LEU A 24 -4.15 8.80 -5.16
N ILE A 25 -4.97 9.36 -4.27
CA ILE A 25 -5.29 8.74 -2.97
C ILE A 25 -6.03 7.41 -3.17
N THR A 26 -7.00 7.37 -4.09
CA THR A 26 -7.77 6.15 -4.38
C THR A 26 -6.88 5.04 -4.93
N GLU A 27 -5.99 5.36 -5.86
CA GLU A 27 -5.02 4.41 -6.41
C GLU A 27 -4.05 3.92 -5.33
N THR A 28 -3.52 4.84 -4.52
CA THR A 28 -2.64 4.50 -3.38
C THR A 28 -3.33 3.53 -2.44
N GLY A 29 -4.58 3.81 -2.06
CA GLY A 29 -5.38 2.93 -1.21
C GLY A 29 -5.57 1.54 -1.82
N ARG A 30 -5.90 1.46 -3.11
CA ARG A 30 -6.03 0.19 -3.82
C ARG A 30 -4.73 -0.61 -3.80
N GLU A 31 -3.58 0.04 -3.99
CA GLU A 31 -2.28 -0.62 -4.01
C GLU A 31 -1.85 -1.09 -2.61
N LEU A 32 -2.14 -0.29 -1.58
CA LEU A 32 -1.96 -0.69 -0.18
C LEU A 32 -2.80 -1.91 0.19
N GLN A 33 -4.09 -1.91 -0.16
CA GLN A 33 -4.98 -3.05 0.09
C GLN A 33 -4.45 -4.31 -0.58
N ARG A 34 -4.10 -4.21 -1.87
CA ARG A 34 -3.53 -5.33 -2.63
C ARG A 34 -2.24 -5.85 -1.98
N THR A 35 -1.36 -4.97 -1.54
CA THR A 35 -0.07 -5.35 -0.94
C THR A 35 -0.24 -6.02 0.41
N ILE A 36 -1.17 -5.54 1.24
CA ILE A 36 -1.53 -6.19 2.51
C ILE A 36 -2.13 -7.56 2.23
N ASP A 37 -3.12 -7.66 1.35
CA ASP A 37 -3.87 -8.90 1.12
C ASP A 37 -3.03 -9.99 0.45
N THR A 38 -2.09 -9.61 -0.41
CA THR A 38 -1.19 -10.55 -1.11
C THR A 38 0.12 -10.83 -0.35
N SER A 39 0.31 -10.23 0.83
CA SER A 39 1.51 -10.44 1.65
C SER A 39 1.70 -11.92 2.03
N SER A 40 2.87 -12.48 1.69
CA SER A 40 3.22 -13.85 2.06
C SER A 40 3.27 -14.04 3.58
N ALA A 41 3.66 -12.99 4.33
CA ALA A 41 3.64 -13.01 5.79
C ALA A 41 2.20 -13.10 6.32
N ARG A 42 1.26 -12.36 5.73
CA ARG A 42 -0.15 -12.44 6.08
C ARG A 42 -0.70 -13.85 5.84
N LEU A 43 -0.42 -14.45 4.68
CA LEU A 43 -0.86 -15.82 4.36
C LEU A 43 -0.35 -16.84 5.39
N ARG A 44 0.93 -16.79 5.74
CA ARG A 44 1.51 -17.68 6.79
C ARG A 44 0.83 -17.50 8.15
N CYS A 45 0.59 -16.25 8.56
CA CYS A 45 -0.06 -15.97 9.84
C CYS A 45 -1.53 -16.41 9.84
N GLU A 46 -2.23 -16.27 8.71
CA GLU A 46 -3.60 -16.74 8.53
C GLU A 46 -3.70 -18.27 8.62
N GLU A 47 -2.73 -19.02 8.09
CA GLU A 47 -2.70 -20.48 8.21
C GLU A 47 -2.59 -20.96 9.67
N ILE A 48 -1.91 -20.18 10.53
CA ILE A 48 -1.77 -20.47 11.95
C ILE A 48 -3.07 -20.10 12.69
N ALA A 49 -3.61 -18.90 12.41
CA ALA A 49 -4.83 -18.41 13.03
C ALA A 49 -6.07 -19.20 12.60
N LYS A 50 -6.13 -19.66 11.34
CA LYS A 50 -7.24 -20.37 10.69
C LYS A 50 -8.59 -19.67 10.86
N GLY A 51 -8.66 -18.36 10.60
CA GLY A 51 -9.90 -17.58 10.73
C GLY A 51 -10.47 -17.46 12.15
N ARG A 52 -9.73 -17.84 13.20
CA ARG A 52 -10.21 -17.77 14.58
C ARG A 52 -10.28 -16.32 15.06
N GLU A 53 -11.43 -15.93 15.60
CA GLU A 53 -11.58 -14.63 16.27
C GLU A 53 -10.87 -14.58 17.63
N ARG A 54 -10.82 -15.71 18.35
CA ARG A 54 -10.16 -15.83 19.65
C ARG A 54 -9.00 -16.83 19.58
N LEU A 55 -7.82 -16.37 20.00
CA LEU A 55 -6.60 -17.18 19.99
C LEU A 55 -6.42 -17.89 21.33
N SER A 56 -6.15 -19.20 21.28
CA SER A 56 -5.63 -19.92 22.43
C SER A 56 -4.18 -19.52 22.71
N ARG A 57 -3.68 -19.85 23.91
CA ARG A 57 -2.29 -19.56 24.30
C ARG A 57 -1.29 -20.19 23.31
N ASP A 58 -1.51 -21.43 22.92
CA ASP A 58 -0.62 -22.17 22.02
C ASP A 58 -0.60 -21.57 20.61
N VAL A 59 -1.77 -21.12 20.10
CA VAL A 59 -1.84 -20.46 18.80
C VAL A 59 -1.13 -19.11 18.86
N ARG A 60 -1.32 -18.35 19.94
CA ARG A 60 -0.62 -17.07 20.14
C ARG A 60 0.90 -17.25 20.16
N GLN A 61 1.42 -18.24 20.88
CA GLN A 61 2.85 -18.53 20.89
C GLN A 61 3.40 -18.88 19.50
N LYS A 62 2.65 -19.67 18.71
CA LYS A 62 3.03 -19.99 17.32
C LYS A 62 3.05 -18.74 16.43
N LEU A 63 2.08 -17.84 16.59
CA LEU A 63 2.03 -16.57 15.87
C LEU A 63 3.22 -15.67 16.23
N GLU A 64 3.53 -15.54 17.53
CA GLU A 64 4.66 -14.75 18.02
C GLU A 64 6.00 -15.28 17.51
N ALA A 65 6.18 -16.62 17.48
CA ALA A 65 7.37 -17.27 16.93
C ALA A 65 7.57 -17.03 15.42
N GLN A 66 6.52 -16.60 14.71
CA GLN A 66 6.56 -16.25 13.28
C GLN A 66 6.50 -14.73 13.05
N HIS A 67 6.66 -13.94 14.11
CA HIS A 67 6.61 -12.47 14.09
C HIS A 67 5.26 -11.89 13.60
N CYS A 68 4.16 -12.64 13.75
CA CYS A 68 2.83 -12.24 13.28
C CYS A 68 2.19 -11.06 14.06
N GLN A 69 2.77 -10.67 15.20
CA GLN A 69 2.41 -9.43 15.92
C GLN A 69 2.71 -8.16 15.12
N ASN A 70 3.55 -8.26 14.09
CA ASN A 70 3.95 -7.14 13.25
C ASN A 70 3.30 -7.15 11.86
N VAL A 71 2.43 -8.12 11.59
CA VAL A 71 1.78 -8.35 10.30
C VAL A 71 0.33 -7.91 10.39
N LEU A 72 -0.10 -7.03 9.49
CA LEU A 72 -1.50 -6.59 9.38
C LEU A 72 -2.39 -7.78 9.03
N ARG A 73 -3.50 -7.94 9.77
CA ARG A 73 -4.42 -9.07 9.62
C ARG A 73 -5.24 -8.98 8.34
N SER A 74 -5.77 -7.80 8.04
CA SER A 74 -6.66 -7.57 6.90
C SER A 74 -6.54 -6.15 6.40
N ALA A 75 -6.61 -5.97 5.08
CA ALA A 75 -6.75 -4.65 4.48
C ALA A 75 -8.07 -3.96 4.89
N THR A 76 -9.15 -4.72 5.10
CA THR A 76 -10.46 -4.16 5.51
C THR A 76 -10.50 -3.67 6.96
N GLU A 77 -9.57 -4.13 7.80
CA GLU A 77 -9.40 -3.67 9.19
C GLU A 77 -8.27 -2.62 9.29
N THR A 78 -7.77 -2.13 8.16
CA THR A 78 -6.68 -1.16 8.10
C THR A 78 -7.20 0.19 7.65
N ASN A 79 -6.92 1.22 8.46
CA ASN A 79 -7.21 2.61 8.14
C ASN A 79 -5.98 3.27 7.51
N PHE A 80 -6.21 4.05 6.45
CA PHE A 80 -5.19 4.93 5.87
C PHE A 80 -5.26 6.28 6.58
N THR A 81 -4.13 6.73 7.11
CA THR A 81 -4.01 7.96 7.90
C THR A 81 -2.93 8.87 7.33
N ASP A 82 -2.97 10.15 7.71
CA ASP A 82 -1.87 11.11 7.52
C ASP A 82 -1.34 11.21 6.07
N THR A 83 -2.23 11.03 5.09
CA THR A 83 -1.84 10.96 3.68
C THR A 83 -1.49 12.34 3.15
N THR A 84 -0.27 12.50 2.64
CA THR A 84 0.26 13.74 2.05
C THR A 84 0.84 13.46 0.67
N ILE A 85 0.52 14.35 -0.29
CA ILE A 85 1.00 14.24 -1.67
C ILE A 85 2.14 15.23 -1.89
N TYR A 86 3.30 14.72 -2.28
CA TYR A 86 4.49 15.48 -2.63
C TYR A 86 4.66 15.49 -4.14
N ARG A 87 4.80 16.69 -4.71
CA ARG A 87 4.91 16.90 -6.17
C ARG A 87 6.24 17.60 -6.49
N HIS A 88 7.33 16.84 -6.40
CA HIS A 88 8.65 17.30 -6.81
C HIS A 88 8.97 16.80 -8.23
N ASN A 89 10.15 16.23 -8.44
CA ASN A 89 10.54 15.63 -9.72
C ASN A 89 9.71 14.36 -10.05
N THR A 90 9.23 13.67 -9.01
CA THR A 90 8.33 12.52 -9.07
C THR A 90 7.16 12.76 -8.10
N THR A 91 5.96 12.29 -8.44
CA THR A 91 4.83 12.34 -7.49
C THR A 91 4.99 11.25 -6.44
N MET A 92 4.96 11.60 -5.17
CA MET A 92 4.99 10.64 -4.06
C MET A 92 3.81 10.86 -3.13
N ILE A 93 3.24 9.77 -2.64
CA ILE A 93 2.19 9.79 -1.63
C ILE A 93 2.74 9.10 -0.40
N CYS A 94 2.86 9.86 0.68
CA CYS A 94 3.33 9.37 1.97
C CYS A 94 2.16 9.32 2.95
N GLY A 95 2.16 8.37 3.87
CA GLY A 95 1.15 8.33 4.91
C GLY A 95 1.37 7.22 5.92
N GLY A 96 0.36 7.02 6.75
CA GLY A 96 0.28 5.97 7.74
C GLY A 96 -0.77 4.91 7.40
N ILE A 97 -0.51 3.69 7.84
CA ILE A 97 -1.52 2.63 7.92
C ILE A 97 -1.64 2.19 9.38
N LEU A 98 -2.87 2.12 9.88
CA LEU A 98 -3.19 1.69 11.24
C LEU A 98 -4.16 0.51 11.17
N GLY A 99 -3.79 -0.63 11.71
CA GLY A 99 -4.65 -1.82 11.69
C GLY A 99 -4.32 -2.82 12.78
N LYS A 100 -5.13 -3.88 12.88
CA LYS A 100 -4.89 -4.98 13.82
C LYS A 100 -3.88 -5.96 13.26
N SER A 101 -2.99 -6.43 14.13
CA SER A 101 -2.12 -7.57 13.88
C SER A 101 -2.85 -8.90 14.13
N PHE A 102 -2.23 -10.00 13.72
CA PHE A 102 -2.77 -11.34 14.00
C PHE A 102 -2.83 -11.68 15.49
N THR A 103 -2.03 -11.08 16.36
CA THR A 103 -2.09 -11.31 17.81
C THR A 103 -3.14 -10.44 18.52
N GLY A 104 -3.75 -9.49 17.78
CA GLY A 104 -4.78 -8.58 18.25
C GLY A 104 -4.28 -7.18 18.63
N SER A 105 -2.97 -6.94 18.60
CA SER A 105 -2.38 -5.63 18.88
C SER A 105 -2.61 -4.67 17.69
N MET A 106 -2.90 -3.40 17.98
CA MET A 106 -2.88 -2.35 16.97
C MET A 106 -1.43 -2.07 16.54
N ILE A 107 -1.21 -1.95 15.24
CA ILE A 107 0.09 -1.60 14.66
C ILE A 107 -0.07 -0.44 13.69
N TYR A 108 0.90 0.48 13.75
CA TYR A 108 1.06 1.58 12.83
C TYR A 108 2.28 1.34 11.95
N ARG A 109 2.20 1.66 10.66
CA ARG A 109 3.33 1.65 9.72
C ARG A 109 3.26 2.86 8.81
N ARG A 110 4.40 3.41 8.43
CA ARG A 110 4.47 4.40 7.36
C ARG A 110 4.47 3.71 6.00
N PHE A 111 4.02 4.42 4.97
CA PHE A 111 4.16 3.99 3.58
C PHE A 111 4.58 5.15 2.68
N ILE A 112 5.20 4.80 1.56
CA ILE A 112 5.51 5.68 0.43
C ILE A 112 5.03 4.99 -0.84
N TYR A 113 4.24 5.68 -1.64
CA TYR A 113 3.79 5.23 -2.94
C TYR A 113 4.22 6.21 -4.03
N SER A 114 4.87 5.70 -5.07
CA SER A 114 5.17 6.43 -6.30
C SER A 114 4.27 5.89 -7.42
N PRO A 115 3.23 6.65 -7.85
CA PRO A 115 2.33 6.25 -8.93
C PRO A 115 3.07 6.10 -10.27
N ASP A 116 4.01 7.01 -10.53
CA ASP A 116 4.80 7.04 -11.76
C ASP A 116 5.64 5.78 -11.91
N GLU A 117 6.24 5.30 -10.81
CA GLU A 117 7.05 4.09 -10.76
C GLU A 117 6.25 2.82 -10.45
N LYS A 118 4.97 2.96 -10.07
CA LYS A 118 4.12 1.90 -9.50
C LYS A 118 4.81 1.16 -8.36
N ALA A 119 5.54 1.91 -7.54
CA ALA A 119 6.33 1.37 -6.44
C ALA A 119 5.69 1.75 -5.10
N LEU A 120 5.38 0.75 -4.29
CA LEU A 120 4.90 0.91 -2.92
C LEU A 120 5.94 0.35 -1.95
N VAL A 121 6.29 1.13 -0.94
CA VAL A 121 7.12 0.70 0.18
C VAL A 121 6.35 0.94 1.46
N ILE A 122 6.22 -0.10 2.28
CA ILE A 122 5.71 -0.01 3.65
C ILE A 122 6.90 -0.15 4.59
N GLU A 123 6.95 0.68 5.62
CA GLU A 123 8.02 0.67 6.62
C GLU A 123 8.23 -0.75 7.16
N ALA A 124 9.45 -1.25 6.99
CA ALA A 124 9.82 -2.57 7.43
C ALA A 124 9.78 -2.66 8.96
N VAL A 125 9.61 -3.89 9.44
CA VAL A 125 9.58 -4.21 10.87
C VAL A 125 11.00 -4.23 11.47
N SER A 126 12.04 -4.25 10.63
CA SER A 126 13.44 -4.34 11.06
C SER A 126 14.27 -3.16 10.57
N GLU A 127 15.28 -2.79 11.36
CA GLU A 127 16.22 -1.69 11.12
C GLU A 127 16.99 -1.75 9.79
N ALA A 128 17.00 -2.92 9.11
CA ALA A 128 17.79 -3.15 7.90
C ALA A 128 17.28 -2.42 6.64
N ASP A 129 16.07 -1.86 6.64
CA ASP A 129 15.47 -1.18 5.47
C ASP A 129 15.22 0.33 5.69
N LYS A 130 15.80 0.94 6.73
CA LYS A 130 15.58 2.36 7.11
C LYS A 130 16.00 3.39 6.05
N THR A 131 16.79 3.00 5.06
CA THR A 131 17.42 3.94 4.11
C THR A 131 16.49 4.48 3.02
N ARG A 132 15.21 4.05 2.94
CA ARG A 132 14.25 4.57 1.94
C ARG A 132 13.27 5.62 2.46
N PHE A 133 13.21 5.85 3.77
CA PHE A 133 12.29 6.82 4.38
C PHE A 133 13.00 8.11 4.82
N GLU A 134 14.33 8.18 4.77
CA GLU A 134 15.05 9.39 5.15
C GLU A 134 15.13 10.35 3.95
N GLY A 135 14.33 11.42 3.99
CA GLY A 135 14.41 12.55 3.05
C GLY A 135 13.46 12.50 1.84
N LEU A 136 12.62 11.47 1.74
CA LEU A 136 11.57 11.35 0.71
C LEU A 136 10.18 11.71 1.26
N CYS A 137 10.01 11.53 2.57
CA CYS A 137 8.92 11.95 3.45
C CYS A 137 9.52 12.07 4.87
#